data_AF-A0A811TCV7-F1
#
_entry.id   AF-A0A811TCV7-F1
#
_cell.length_a   1.000
_cell.length_b   1.000
_cell.length_c   1.000
_cell.angle_alpha   90.00
_cell.angle_beta   90.00
_cell.angle_gamma   90.00
#
_symmetry.space_group_name_H-M   'P 1'
#
loop_
_entity.id
_entity.type
_entity.pdbx_description
1 polymer ?
#
loop_
_entity_poly.entity_id
_entity_poly.type
_entity_poly.pdbx_seq_one_letter_code
_entity_poly.pdbx_strand_id
1 'polypeptide(L)'
;MEKDHVFHRNCYEILRMGLDIESKLDFFISNYFCSPQSYKTFVFEDLILVEFMGFGRKIELFKKICKKENIDKERINKIVEAVRFVNNIRNRVAHDELIISNQKEGIKLQKRKSVQDKKDELKITDDLAKEVDERKLFSIQEIIKIHIELSNPSRDIAGW
;
A
#
# COMPACT_ATOMS: atom_id res chain seq x y z
N MET A 1 -27.60 -11.46 5.89
CA MET A 1 -27.37 -11.90 4.49
C MET A 1 -26.85 -10.78 3.61
N GLU A 2 -27.65 -9.81 3.15
CA GLU A 2 -27.15 -8.76 2.22
C GLU A 2 -26.00 -7.89 2.81
N LYS A 3 -26.12 -7.46 4.07
CA LYS A 3 -25.06 -6.70 4.76
C LYS A 3 -23.77 -7.50 4.99
N ASP A 4 -23.88 -8.82 5.16
CA ASP A 4 -22.72 -9.70 5.36
C ASP A 4 -21.97 -9.88 4.03
N HIS A 5 -22.69 -10.02 2.92
CA HIS A 5 -22.09 -10.07 1.58
C HIS A 5 -21.35 -8.78 1.23
N VAL A 6 -21.93 -7.60 1.51
CA VAL A 6 -21.26 -6.31 1.29
C VAL A 6 -19.99 -6.20 2.14
N PHE A 7 -20.05 -6.59 3.41
CA PHE A 7 -18.89 -6.59 4.30
C PHE A 7 -17.75 -7.47 3.76
N HIS A 8 -18.04 -8.73 3.43
CA HIS A 8 -17.01 -9.67 2.94
C HIS A 8 -16.43 -9.24 1.59
N ARG A 9 -17.28 -8.74 0.67
CA ARG A 9 -16.85 -8.16 -0.59
C ARG A 9 -15.85 -7.03 -0.35
N ASN A 10 -16.20 -6.07 0.50
CA ASN A 10 -15.36 -4.90 0.75
C ASN A 10 -14.06 -5.27 1.47
N CYS A 11 -14.08 -6.26 2.38
CA CYS A 11 -12.86 -6.79 2.97
C CYS A 11 -11.93 -7.38 1.91
N TYR A 12 -12.47 -8.21 1.02
CA TYR A 12 -11.70 -8.81 -0.08
C TYR A 12 -11.10 -7.73 -1.00
N GLU A 13 -11.90 -6.75 -1.41
CA GLU A 13 -11.43 -5.66 -2.27
C GLU A 13 -10.33 -4.83 -1.59
N ILE A 14 -10.48 -4.47 -0.32
CA ILE A 14 -9.44 -3.74 0.44
C ILE A 14 -8.14 -4.55 0.53
N LEU A 15 -8.22 -5.86 0.77
CA LEU A 15 -7.04 -6.74 0.78
C LEU A 15 -6.35 -6.74 -0.59
N ARG A 16 -7.12 -6.83 -1.68
CA ARG A 16 -6.60 -6.79 -3.06
C ARG A 16 -5.95 -5.45 -3.39
N MET A 17 -6.58 -4.33 -3.02
CA MET A 17 -6.05 -2.98 -3.24
C MET A 17 -4.70 -2.79 -2.53
N GLY A 18 -4.53 -3.34 -1.33
CA GLY A 18 -3.25 -3.34 -0.63
C GLY A 18 -2.16 -4.11 -1.40
N LEU A 19 -2.49 -5.30 -1.90
CA LEU A 19 -1.57 -6.12 -2.71
C LEU A 19 -1.17 -5.43 -4.02
N ASP A 20 -2.09 -4.72 -4.67
CA ASP A 20 -1.81 -3.96 -5.90
C ASP A 20 -0.73 -2.89 -5.67
N ILE A 21 -0.85 -2.11 -4.59
CA ILE A 21 0.15 -1.09 -4.25
C ILE A 21 1.48 -1.74 -3.90
N GLU A 22 1.46 -2.81 -3.10
CA GLU A 22 2.66 -3.53 -2.70
C GLU A 22 3.42 -4.05 -3.94
N SER A 23 2.71 -4.64 -4.89
CA SER A 23 3.27 -5.12 -6.15
C SER A 23 3.89 -3.99 -6.98
N LYS A 24 3.32 -2.77 -6.93
CA LYS A 24 3.89 -1.60 -7.61
C LYS A 24 5.13 -1.04 -6.92
N LEU A 25 5.21 -1.12 -5.59
CA LEU A 25 6.44 -0.82 -4.87
C LEU A 25 7.53 -1.84 -5.22
N ASP A 26 7.19 -3.12 -5.28
CA ASP A 26 8.13 -4.18 -5.69
C ASP A 26 8.66 -3.94 -7.09
N PHE A 27 7.78 -3.61 -8.02
CA PHE A 27 8.17 -3.23 -9.37
C PHE A 27 9.10 -2.01 -9.36
N PHE A 28 8.75 -0.94 -8.65
CA PHE A 28 9.55 0.29 -8.58
C PHE A 28 10.96 0.01 -8.05
N ILE A 29 11.05 -0.63 -6.88
CA ILE A 29 12.31 -0.90 -6.19
C ILE A 29 13.16 -1.82 -7.05
N SER A 30 12.56 -2.86 -7.63
CA SER A 30 13.29 -3.81 -8.47
C SER A 30 13.91 -3.17 -9.70
N ASN A 31 13.19 -2.27 -10.37
CA ASN A 31 13.73 -1.58 -11.53
C ASN A 31 14.77 -0.52 -11.16
N TYR A 32 14.74 0.03 -9.95
CA TYR A 32 15.76 0.98 -9.50
C TYR A 32 17.13 0.30 -9.28
N PHE A 33 17.16 -0.92 -8.73
CA PHE A 33 18.42 -1.60 -8.42
C PHE A 33 18.93 -2.53 -9.53
N CYS A 34 18.05 -3.13 -10.34
CA CYS A 34 18.44 -4.18 -11.29
C CYS A 34 18.27 -3.74 -12.76
N SER A 35 19.02 -2.71 -13.16
CA SER A 35 19.27 -2.42 -14.57
C SER A 35 20.65 -2.96 -14.97
N PRO A 36 20.77 -3.91 -15.93
CA PRO A 36 19.71 -4.44 -16.82
C PRO A 36 18.81 -5.51 -16.17
N GLN A 37 17.57 -5.64 -16.67
CA GLN A 37 16.49 -6.47 -16.11
C GLN A 37 16.77 -7.98 -16.06
N SER A 38 17.83 -8.48 -16.69
CA SER A 38 18.19 -9.91 -16.71
C SER A 38 18.55 -10.48 -15.34
N TYR A 39 18.94 -9.64 -14.37
CA TYR A 39 19.25 -10.05 -13.00
C TYR A 39 18.06 -9.93 -12.03
N LYS A 40 16.93 -9.40 -12.49
CA LYS A 40 15.77 -9.05 -11.66
C LYS A 40 15.11 -10.27 -11.03
N THR A 41 14.98 -11.37 -11.78
CA THR A 41 14.33 -12.60 -11.29
C THR A 41 15.15 -13.25 -10.17
N PHE A 42 16.46 -13.40 -10.36
CA PHE A 42 17.36 -14.05 -9.39
C PHE A 42 17.53 -13.27 -8.08
N VAL A 43 17.64 -11.93 -8.11
CA VAL A 43 17.84 -11.15 -6.87
C VAL A 43 16.54 -10.97 -6.07
N PHE A 44 15.36 -11.09 -6.70
CA PHE A 44 14.10 -10.74 -6.07
C PHE A 44 13.15 -11.90 -5.79
N GLU A 45 13.17 -12.98 -6.58
CA GLU A 45 12.51 -14.23 -6.22
C GLU A 45 13.29 -14.97 -5.13
N ASP A 46 14.63 -15.04 -5.23
CA ASP A 46 15.44 -15.89 -4.32
C ASP A 46 16.06 -15.16 -3.10
N LEU A 47 16.09 -13.83 -3.02
CA LEU A 47 16.95 -13.13 -2.04
C LEU A 47 16.27 -12.14 -1.06
N ILE A 48 15.41 -11.16 -1.45
CA ILE A 48 15.06 -10.06 -0.50
C ILE A 48 13.64 -9.46 -0.58
N LEU A 49 13.03 -9.17 -1.73
CA LEU A 49 11.84 -8.30 -1.78
C LEU A 49 10.49 -9.01 -1.61
N VAL A 50 10.28 -10.17 -2.24
CA VAL A 50 8.98 -10.83 -2.27
C VAL A 50 8.75 -11.69 -1.02
N GLU A 51 9.75 -12.48 -0.60
CA GLU A 51 9.62 -13.38 0.55
C GLU A 51 9.95 -12.75 1.91
N PHE A 52 10.92 -11.81 1.97
CA PHE A 52 11.49 -11.36 3.25
C PHE A 52 11.16 -9.91 3.63
N MET A 53 10.76 -9.07 2.69
CA MET A 53 10.48 -7.65 2.97
C MET A 53 8.99 -7.40 3.18
N GLY A 54 8.60 -7.08 4.41
CA GLY A 54 7.21 -6.67 4.68
C GLY A 54 6.86 -5.32 4.02
N PHE A 55 5.57 -5.12 3.72
CA PHE A 55 5.03 -3.91 3.09
C PHE A 55 5.55 -2.60 3.71
N GLY A 56 5.58 -2.49 5.04
CA GLY A 56 6.11 -1.30 5.72
C GLY A 56 7.56 -0.96 5.36
N ARG A 57 8.41 -1.97 5.15
CA ARG A 57 9.82 -1.77 4.77
C ARG A 57 9.95 -1.35 3.31
N LYS A 58 9.09 -1.85 2.42
CA LYS A 58 9.01 -1.42 1.02
C LYS A 58 8.67 0.06 0.90
N ILE A 59 7.73 0.56 1.71
CA ILE A 59 7.37 1.99 1.78
C ILE A 59 8.58 2.85 2.18
N GLU A 60 9.33 2.43 3.20
CA GLU A 60 10.53 3.16 3.64
C GLU A 60 11.65 3.12 2.60
N LEU A 61 11.81 2.01 1.88
CA LEU A 61 12.80 1.90 0.82
C LEU A 61 12.45 2.81 -0.36
N PHE A 62 11.19 2.81 -0.81
CA PHE A 62 10.69 3.76 -1.82
C PHE A 62 11.00 5.21 -1.41
N LYS A 63 10.65 5.59 -0.17
CA LYS A 63 10.92 6.94 0.35
C LYS A 63 12.41 7.29 0.33
N LYS A 64 13.29 6.35 0.68
CA LYS A 64 14.75 6.55 0.64
C LYS A 64 15.27 6.72 -0.78
N ILE A 65 14.80 5.90 -1.72
CA ILE A 65 15.15 6.02 -3.14
C ILE A 65 14.74 7.40 -3.65
N CYS A 66 13.47 7.80 -3.49
CA CYS A 66 13.00 9.10 -3.97
C CYS A 66 13.78 10.28 -3.36
N LYS A 67 14.14 10.21 -2.08
CA LYS A 67 14.98 11.24 -1.44
C LYS A 67 16.39 11.29 -2.02
N LYS A 68 17.02 10.13 -2.25
CA LYS A 68 18.35 10.05 -2.86
C LYS A 68 18.34 10.62 -4.29
N GLU A 69 17.24 10.39 -5.00
CA GLU A 69 17.01 10.89 -6.35
C GLU A 69 16.47 12.33 -6.42
N ASN A 70 16.49 13.08 -5.30
CA ASN A 70 16.04 14.48 -5.23
C ASN A 70 14.60 14.72 -5.74
N ILE A 71 13.70 13.75 -5.56
CA ILE A 71 12.27 13.95 -5.81
C ILE A 71 11.68 14.88 -4.76
N ASP A 72 10.75 15.74 -5.17
CA ASP A 72 10.09 16.71 -4.30
C ASP A 72 9.56 16.07 -3.01
N LYS A 73 9.93 16.65 -1.87
CA LYS A 73 9.66 16.10 -0.54
C LYS A 73 8.16 16.10 -0.23
N GLU A 74 7.42 17.11 -0.65
CA GLU A 74 5.98 17.20 -0.40
C GLU A 74 5.23 16.12 -1.20
N ARG A 75 5.60 15.93 -2.46
CA ARG A 75 5.10 14.86 -3.31
C ARG A 75 5.36 13.48 -2.70
N ILE A 76 6.59 13.22 -2.25
CA ILE A 76 6.92 11.95 -1.57
C ILE A 76 6.02 11.74 -0.34
N ASN A 77 5.84 12.75 0.50
CA ASN A 77 5.03 12.63 1.71
C ASN A 77 3.57 12.31 1.38
N LYS A 78 2.97 12.99 0.38
CA LYS A 78 1.59 12.71 -0.06
C LYS A 78 1.43 11.26 -0.52
N ILE A 79 2.38 10.74 -1.31
CA ILE A 79 2.36 9.35 -1.77
C ILE A 79 2.47 8.39 -0.58
N VAL A 80 3.45 8.61 0.31
CA VAL A 80 3.68 7.75 1.47
C VAL A 80 2.48 7.75 2.43
N GLU A 81 1.83 8.90 2.63
CA GLU A 81 0.61 9.00 3.44
C GLU A 81 -0.54 8.22 2.82
N ALA A 82 -0.75 8.32 1.51
CA ALA A 82 -1.77 7.55 0.80
C ALA A 82 -1.51 6.03 0.88
N VAL A 83 -0.28 5.59 0.64
CA VAL A 83 0.11 4.18 0.75
C VAL A 83 -0.05 3.66 2.19
N ARG A 84 0.38 4.45 3.19
CA ARG A 84 0.23 4.07 4.61
C ARG A 84 -1.22 3.98 5.01
N PHE A 85 -2.09 4.87 4.52
CA PHE A 85 -3.53 4.77 4.75
C PHE A 85 -4.07 3.43 4.26
N VAL A 86 -3.81 3.06 3.01
CA VAL A 86 -4.28 1.79 2.44
C VAL A 86 -3.71 0.59 3.22
N ASN A 87 -2.41 0.58 3.50
CA ASN A 87 -1.78 -0.49 4.27
C ASN A 87 -2.36 -0.61 5.69
N ASN A 88 -2.66 0.52 6.35
CA ASN A 88 -3.27 0.52 7.68
C ASN A 88 -4.66 -0.12 7.64
N ILE A 89 -5.53 0.28 6.71
CA ILE A 89 -6.88 -0.31 6.59
C ILE A 89 -6.78 -1.80 6.22
N ARG A 90 -5.90 -2.17 5.27
CA ARG A 90 -5.63 -3.57 4.90
C ARG A 90 -5.20 -4.41 6.10
N ASN A 91 -4.29 -3.92 6.93
CA ASN A 91 -3.82 -4.66 8.11
C ASN A 91 -4.92 -4.83 9.15
N ARG A 92 -5.79 -3.82 9.30
CA ARG A 92 -6.98 -3.93 10.14
C ARG A 92 -7.92 -5.02 9.61
N VAL A 93 -8.22 -5.02 8.31
CA VAL A 93 -9.04 -6.08 7.69
C VAL A 93 -8.44 -7.48 7.87
N ALA A 94 -7.12 -7.61 7.79
CA ALA A 94 -6.43 -8.90 7.90
C ALA A 94 -6.28 -9.44 9.33
N HIS A 95 -6.27 -8.57 10.35
CA HIS A 95 -5.82 -8.94 11.70
C HIS A 95 -6.74 -8.53 12.84
N ASP A 96 -7.63 -7.55 12.64
CA ASP A 96 -8.60 -7.18 13.67
C ASP A 96 -9.67 -8.28 13.82
N GLU A 97 -10.25 -8.36 15.01
CA GLU A 97 -11.34 -9.30 15.29
C GLU A 97 -12.68 -8.75 14.81
N LEU A 98 -13.50 -9.65 14.29
CA LEU A 98 -14.84 -9.34 13.82
C LEU A 98 -15.80 -9.25 14.99
N ILE A 99 -16.49 -8.12 15.09
CA ILE A 99 -17.52 -7.87 16.10
C ILE A 99 -18.84 -7.56 15.40
N ILE A 100 -19.84 -8.38 15.70
CA ILE A 100 -21.21 -8.16 15.24
C ILE A 100 -21.88 -7.24 16.24
N SER A 101 -21.95 -5.94 15.92
CA SER A 101 -22.79 -5.01 16.68
C SER A 101 -24.27 -5.22 16.33
N ASN A 102 -25.19 -4.92 17.26
CA ASN A 102 -26.64 -5.12 17.11
C ASN A 102 -27.16 -4.79 15.69
N GLN A 103 -28.20 -5.51 15.23
CA GLN A 103 -28.75 -5.57 13.86
C GLN A 103 -28.84 -4.24 13.05
N LYS A 104 -28.84 -3.07 13.71
CA LYS A 104 -28.84 -1.75 13.08
C LYS A 104 -27.46 -1.19 12.70
N GLU A 105 -26.39 -1.52 13.43
CA GLU A 105 -25.08 -0.85 13.28
C GLU A 105 -24.13 -1.53 12.28
N GLY A 106 -24.32 -2.83 12.01
CA GLY A 106 -23.56 -3.61 11.02
C GLY A 106 -22.34 -4.34 11.60
N ILE A 107 -21.55 -4.96 10.73
CA ILE A 107 -20.31 -5.66 11.10
C ILE A 107 -19.18 -4.64 11.25
N LYS A 108 -18.42 -4.75 12.35
CA LYS A 108 -17.26 -3.89 12.65
C LYS A 108 -16.03 -4.74 12.94
N LEU A 109 -14.87 -4.14 12.78
CA LEU A 109 -13.57 -4.70 13.16
C LEU A 109 -13.05 -3.97 14.41
N GLN A 110 -12.52 -4.72 15.37
CA GLN A 110 -11.88 -4.14 16.57
C GLN A 110 -10.51 -4.81 16.79
N LYS A 111 -9.54 -4.02 17.22
CA LYS A 111 -8.23 -4.54 17.61
C LYS A 111 -8.37 -5.47 18.82
N ARG A 112 -7.70 -6.63 18.78
CA ARG A 112 -7.65 -7.61 19.88
C ARG A 112 -7.29 -7.03 21.24
N LYS A 113 -6.41 -6.01 21.27
CA LYS A 113 -5.90 -5.41 22.51
C LYS A 113 -6.81 -4.32 23.09
N SER A 114 -7.88 -3.94 22.40
CA SER A 114 -8.69 -2.76 22.70
C SER A 114 -10.12 -3.09 23.12
N VAL A 115 -10.37 -4.29 23.65
CA VAL A 115 -11.71 -4.79 24.03
C VAL A 115 -12.51 -3.81 24.93
N GLN A 116 -11.84 -2.90 25.64
CA GLN A 116 -12.47 -1.89 26.51
C GLN A 116 -12.74 -0.53 25.84
N ASP A 117 -12.16 -0.20 24.68
CA ASP A 117 -12.25 1.14 24.06
C ASP A 117 -12.96 1.12 22.70
N LYS A 118 -14.14 1.78 22.62
CA LYS A 118 -14.90 2.01 21.37
C LYS A 118 -14.15 2.83 20.32
N LYS A 119 -13.05 3.50 20.70
CA LYS A 119 -12.24 4.35 19.80
C LYS A 119 -11.48 3.57 18.73
N ASP A 120 -11.35 2.25 18.89
CA ASP A 120 -10.63 1.39 17.96
C ASP A 120 -11.54 0.61 17.00
N GLU A 121 -12.81 0.98 16.87
CA GLU A 121 -13.74 0.35 15.90
C GLU A 121 -13.45 0.81 14.45
N LEU A 122 -13.49 -0.10 13.48
CA LEU A 122 -13.53 0.19 12.05
C LEU A 122 -14.77 -0.43 11.43
N LYS A 123 -15.59 0.43 10.82
CA LYS A 123 -16.73 -0.02 10.04
C LYS A 123 -16.29 -0.16 8.59
N ILE A 124 -16.47 -1.36 8.03
CA ILE A 124 -16.19 -1.61 6.62
C ILE A 124 -17.43 -1.24 5.80
N THR A 125 -17.38 -0.10 5.10
CA THR A 125 -18.46 0.43 4.26
C THR A 125 -18.02 0.56 2.81
N ASP A 126 -18.98 0.77 1.89
CA ASP A 126 -18.67 1.07 0.49
C ASP A 126 -17.90 2.39 0.36
N ASP A 127 -18.23 3.40 1.16
CA ASP A 127 -17.51 4.68 1.18
C ASP A 127 -16.05 4.52 1.60
N LEU A 128 -15.79 3.69 2.62
CA LEU A 128 -14.41 3.39 3.03
C LEU A 128 -13.67 2.64 1.93
N ALA A 129 -14.29 1.63 1.32
CA ALA A 129 -13.68 0.89 0.22
C ALA A 129 -13.36 1.81 -0.97
N LYS A 130 -14.25 2.76 -1.27
CA LYS A 130 -14.03 3.78 -2.30
C LYS A 130 -12.88 4.73 -1.95
N GLU A 131 -12.79 5.22 -0.71
CA GLU A 131 -11.66 6.06 -0.27
C GLU A 131 -10.33 5.30 -0.39
N VAL A 132 -10.31 4.03 0.03
CA VAL A 132 -9.13 3.16 -0.12
C VAL A 132 -8.75 3.03 -1.60
N ASP A 133 -9.73 2.84 -2.49
CA ASP A 133 -9.51 2.72 -3.93
C ASP A 133 -8.93 4.01 -4.55
N GLU A 134 -9.49 5.17 -4.19
CA GLU A 134 -9.01 6.48 -4.64
C GLU A 134 -7.55 6.72 -4.23
N ARG A 135 -7.21 6.44 -2.96
CA ARG A 135 -5.83 6.56 -2.48
C ARG A 135 -4.90 5.55 -3.13
N LYS A 136 -5.39 4.33 -3.40
CA LYS A 136 -4.64 3.32 -4.16
C LYS A 136 -4.35 3.80 -5.58
N LEU A 137 -5.35 4.33 -6.30
CA LEU A 137 -5.18 4.83 -7.67
C LEU A 137 -4.16 5.96 -7.72
N PHE A 138 -4.30 6.96 -6.84
CA PHE A 138 -3.35 8.05 -6.69
C PHE A 138 -1.92 7.53 -6.46
N SER A 139 -1.75 6.63 -5.49
CA SER A 139 -0.44 6.09 -5.13
C SER A 139 0.22 5.36 -6.30
N ILE A 140 -0.52 4.48 -6.99
CA ILE A 140 0.00 3.71 -8.12
C ILE A 140 0.41 4.64 -9.26
N GLN A 141 -0.43 5.63 -9.61
CA GLN A 141 -0.14 6.57 -10.67
C GLN A 141 1.13 7.36 -10.38
N GLU A 142 1.29 7.89 -9.17
CA GLU A 142 2.47 8.68 -8.81
C GLU A 142 3.75 7.84 -8.72
N ILE A 143 3.68 6.60 -8.21
CA ILE A 143 4.82 5.68 -8.20
C ILE A 143 5.30 5.41 -9.64
N ILE A 144 4.38 5.18 -10.57
CA ILE A 144 4.70 4.95 -11.99
C ILE A 144 5.31 6.21 -12.62
N LYS A 145 4.75 7.40 -12.36
CA LYS A 145 5.31 8.66 -12.89
C LYS A 145 6.75 8.86 -12.42
N ILE A 146 7.01 8.68 -11.13
CA ILE A 146 8.37 8.79 -10.59
C ILE A 146 9.28 7.75 -11.28
N HIS A 147 8.85 6.51 -11.45
CA HIS A 147 9.66 5.51 -12.15
C HIS A 147 10.04 5.95 -13.58
N ILE A 148 9.08 6.51 -14.33
CA ILE A 148 9.33 7.03 -15.69
C ILE A 148 10.30 8.22 -15.64
N GLU A 149 10.10 9.16 -14.72
CA GLU A 149 10.98 10.32 -14.50
C GLU A 149 12.42 9.88 -14.20
N LEU A 150 12.60 8.87 -13.34
CA LEU A 150 13.92 8.32 -12.99
C LEU A 150 14.58 7.55 -14.13
N SER A 151 13.79 7.00 -15.06
CA SER A 151 14.31 6.22 -16.19
C SER A 151 14.60 7.07 -17.43
N ASN A 152 14.38 8.39 -17.38
CA ASN A 152 14.56 9.26 -18.52
C ASN A 152 16.06 9.56 -18.77
N PRO A 153 16.64 9.19 -19.92
CA PRO A 153 18.06 9.40 -20.21
C PRO A 153 18.49 10.87 -20.21
N SER A 154 17.56 11.81 -20.42
CA SER A 154 17.88 13.25 -20.40
C SER A 154 18.22 13.78 -19.00
N ARG A 155 18.02 12.98 -17.95
CA ARG A 155 18.39 13.30 -16.57
C ARG A 155 19.91 13.21 -16.32
N ASP A 156 20.63 12.45 -17.16
CA ASP A 156 22.09 12.22 -17.04
C ASP A 156 22.98 13.39 -17.50
N ILE A 157 22.40 14.53 -17.91
CA ILE A 157 23.18 15.70 -18.38
C ILE A 157 23.55 16.66 -17.22
N ALA A 158 23.02 16.44 -16.01
CA ALA A 158 23.26 17.31 -14.86
C ALA A 158 23.90 16.56 -13.69
N GLY A 159 25.18 16.21 -13.82
CA GLY A 159 26.05 15.94 -12.66
C GLY A 159 26.60 14.52 -12.58
N TRP A 160 27.70 14.31 -13.29
CA TRP A 160 28.84 13.56 -12.79
C TRP A 160 30.03 14.52 -12.71
#